data_AF-A0A7I4AHW1-F1
#
_entry.id   AF-A0A7I4AHW1-F1
#
_cell.length_a   1.000
_cell.length_b   1.000
_cell.length_c   1.000
_cell.angle_alpha   90.00
_cell.angle_beta   90.00
_cell.angle_gamma   90.00
#
_symmetry.space_group_name_H-M   'P 1'
#
loop_
_entity.id
_entity.type
_entity.pdbx_description
1 polymer ?
#
loop_
_entity_poly.entity_id
_entity_poly.type
_entity_poly.pdbx_seq_one_letter_code
_entity_poly.pdbx_strand_id
1 'polypeptide(L)'
;MGCVAMEVSSKDLQLVLNMLGSIPFLQRLPAESFQQITQVSQLQHFEKGEPIVKAGEAGEGLYIIWKGESEVLRILEETKVEQLPPVLRKGDQFGHACLGPRKQLHSHDIVARSEVSCIIIPHCEAQLLSPTSTWRHHPEELTLVECLLQLEFIKDDLFRFNPMAEAPSFWNNMYGGHIVGLALGAACKTVDPALVVHSLHSYFIYSGTPSLPVNYKVERIRNGHTFATRHVQAIQKGKIIFALYASFQRAEKGLEYQYPMPTMPTPNELPTYEDLLGPLCDDKRLSKHNQQASSSSLRMNQTLDLKYHNRRSPLSLEPQEPRQRVWMRTRGKLSDDLALHRYVTNLNSNLMRDGGCCKQDHVHPSIKHQF
;
A
#
# COMPACT_ATOMS: atom_id res chain seq x y z
N MET A 1 36.12 14.67 -19.14
CA MET A 1 36.78 14.99 -17.85
C MET A 1 36.17 14.10 -16.80
N GLY A 2 36.99 13.45 -15.97
CA GLY A 2 36.59 12.32 -15.14
C GLY A 2 35.57 12.70 -14.07
N CYS A 3 34.44 12.00 -14.05
CA CYS A 3 33.45 12.07 -12.99
C CYS A 3 34.05 11.40 -11.74
N VAL A 4 34.38 12.17 -10.71
CA VAL A 4 34.90 11.64 -9.45
C VAL A 4 33.70 11.18 -8.62
N ALA A 5 33.36 9.90 -8.72
CA ALA A 5 32.51 9.26 -7.72
C ALA A 5 33.31 9.19 -6.41
N MET A 6 33.05 10.12 -5.49
CA MET A 6 33.63 10.05 -4.15
C MET A 6 32.92 8.96 -3.34
N GLU A 7 33.69 8.04 -2.75
CA GLU A 7 33.21 7.17 -1.67
C GLU A 7 32.65 8.04 -0.55
N VAL A 8 31.38 7.83 -0.21
CA VAL A 8 30.67 8.64 0.78
C VAL A 8 31.32 8.44 2.15
N SER A 9 31.90 9.50 2.73
CA SER A 9 32.47 9.48 4.08
C SER A 9 31.40 9.16 5.13
N SER A 10 31.77 8.60 6.28
CA SER A 10 30.83 8.27 7.37
C SER A 10 30.03 9.48 7.86
N LYS A 11 30.59 10.70 7.75
CA LYS A 11 29.89 11.96 8.03
C LYS A 11 28.86 12.32 6.95
N ASP A 12 29.19 12.06 5.69
CA ASP A 12 28.31 12.33 4.55
C ASP A 12 27.14 11.35 4.53
N LEU A 13 27.35 10.09 4.96
CA LEU A 13 26.31 9.07 5.17
C LEU A 13 25.25 9.54 6.18
N GLN A 14 25.65 10.08 7.34
CA GLN A 14 24.69 10.61 8.32
C GLN A 14 23.92 11.84 7.79
N LEU A 15 24.59 12.69 7.01
CA LEU A 15 23.97 13.86 6.38
C LEU A 15 22.96 13.46 5.31
N VAL A 16 23.28 12.47 4.47
CA VAL A 16 22.36 11.93 3.47
C VAL A 16 21.17 11.26 4.15
N LEU A 17 21.38 10.47 5.20
CA LEU A 17 20.28 9.88 5.98
C LEU A 17 19.30 10.93 6.53
N ASN A 18 19.83 11.96 7.19
CA ASN A 18 19.00 13.06 7.74
C ASN A 18 18.23 13.79 6.64
N MET A 19 18.83 13.93 5.45
CA MET A 19 18.22 14.58 4.29
C MET A 19 17.16 13.73 3.62
N LEU A 20 17.44 12.44 3.37
CA LEU A 20 16.44 11.49 2.86
C LEU A 20 15.25 11.45 3.82
N GLY A 21 15.50 11.47 5.12
CA GLY A 21 14.48 11.58 6.16
C GLY A 21 13.70 12.90 6.16
N SER A 22 14.16 13.96 5.48
CA SER A 22 13.40 15.22 5.31
C SER A 22 12.45 15.20 4.11
N ILE A 23 12.56 14.20 3.23
CA ILE A 23 11.81 14.12 1.98
C ILE A 23 10.50 13.34 2.21
N PRO A 24 9.31 13.96 2.04
CA PRO A 24 8.04 13.39 2.49
C PRO A 24 7.66 12.03 1.89
N PHE A 25 8.13 11.70 0.69
CA PHE A 25 7.86 10.39 0.07
C PHE A 25 8.83 9.31 0.54
N LEU A 26 10.08 9.67 0.87
CA LEU A 26 11.09 8.75 1.39
C LEU A 26 10.86 8.45 2.87
N GLN A 27 10.29 9.39 3.64
CA GLN A 27 9.80 9.17 5.01
C GLN A 27 8.83 7.98 5.16
N ARG A 28 8.29 7.47 4.05
CA ARG A 28 7.38 6.32 4.03
C ARG A 28 8.09 4.99 3.78
N LEU A 29 9.41 5.01 3.60
CA LEU A 29 10.23 3.83 3.45
C LEU A 29 10.60 3.27 4.85
N PRO A 30 10.72 1.95 5.01
CA PRO A 30 11.29 1.33 6.21
C PRO A 30 12.72 1.85 6.50
N ALA A 31 13.09 1.88 7.78
CA ALA A 31 14.40 2.34 8.24
C ALA A 31 15.58 1.63 7.54
N GLU A 32 15.44 0.35 7.20
CA GLU A 32 16.46 -0.43 6.50
C GLU A 32 16.67 0.02 5.05
N SER A 33 15.60 0.45 4.38
CA SER A 33 15.68 0.96 3.00
C SER A 33 16.40 2.29 2.93
N PHE A 34 16.34 3.10 3.99
CA PHE A 34 17.18 4.30 4.08
C PHE A 34 18.67 3.96 4.10
N GLN A 35 19.08 2.92 4.82
CA GLN A 35 20.48 2.51 4.85
C GLN A 35 20.96 2.04 3.47
N GLN A 36 20.14 1.23 2.79
CA GLN A 36 20.45 0.74 1.43
C GLN A 36 20.49 1.89 0.42
N ILE A 37 19.48 2.79 0.43
CA ILE A 37 19.47 3.97 -0.45
C ILE A 37 20.69 4.83 -0.20
N THR A 38 21.08 5.04 1.07
CA THR A 38 22.26 5.85 1.40
C THR A 38 23.55 5.21 0.86
N GLN A 39 23.67 3.89 0.91
CA GLN A 39 24.86 3.18 0.38
C GLN A 39 24.99 3.28 -1.14
N VAL A 40 23.88 3.31 -1.87
CA VAL A 40 23.90 3.40 -3.34
C VAL A 40 23.78 4.82 -3.89
N SER A 41 23.45 5.78 -3.01
CA SER A 41 23.30 7.18 -3.38
C SER A 41 24.64 7.80 -3.74
N GLN A 42 24.68 8.47 -4.89
CA GLN A 42 25.86 9.19 -5.35
C GLN A 42 25.66 10.69 -5.12
N LEU A 43 26.62 11.33 -4.46
CA LEU A 43 26.63 12.77 -4.31
C LEU A 43 27.38 13.39 -5.49
N GLN A 44 26.72 14.26 -6.25
CA GLN A 44 27.33 15.04 -7.32
C GLN A 44 27.22 16.53 -7.03
N HIS A 45 28.28 17.26 -7.41
CA HIS A 45 28.40 18.70 -7.24
C HIS A 45 28.52 19.36 -8.61
N PHE A 46 27.81 20.47 -8.79
CA PHE A 46 27.73 21.23 -10.03
C PHE A 46 28.01 22.70 -9.74
N GLU A 47 28.84 23.32 -10.57
CA GLU A 47 29.09 24.76 -10.49
C GLU A 47 27.95 25.57 -11.12
N LYS A 48 27.89 26.87 -10.81
CA LYS A 48 26.88 27.76 -11.37
C LYS A 48 27.00 27.80 -12.90
N GLY A 49 25.89 27.52 -13.58
CA GLY A 49 25.78 27.48 -15.04
C GLY A 49 26.06 26.11 -15.66
N GLU A 50 26.43 25.11 -14.85
CA GLU A 50 26.71 23.76 -15.32
C GLU A 50 25.40 22.98 -15.57
N PRO A 51 25.26 22.28 -16.71
CA PRO A 51 24.10 21.45 -16.98
C PRO A 51 24.13 20.19 -16.11
N ILE A 52 23.08 20.00 -15.31
CA ILE A 52 22.90 18.81 -14.47
C ILE A 52 22.36 17.64 -15.31
N VAL A 53 21.36 17.92 -16.16
CA VAL A 53 20.83 16.97 -17.15
C VAL A 53 20.43 17.72 -18.42
N LYS A 54 20.58 17.08 -19.59
CA LYS A 54 20.19 17.65 -20.89
C LYS A 54 19.00 16.92 -21.49
N ALA A 55 18.13 17.65 -22.17
CA ALA A 55 17.01 17.09 -22.90
C ALA A 55 17.51 16.11 -23.97
N GLY A 56 16.83 14.97 -24.07
CA GLY A 56 17.19 13.91 -25.00
C GLY A 56 18.30 12.97 -24.49
N GLU A 57 18.97 13.26 -23.39
CA GLU A 57 19.90 12.31 -22.75
C GLU A 57 19.13 11.30 -21.89
N ALA A 58 19.65 10.07 -21.86
CA ALA A 58 19.12 9.02 -21.02
C ALA A 58 19.50 9.27 -19.56
N GLY A 59 18.51 9.50 -18.70
CA GLY A 59 18.77 9.81 -17.29
C GLY A 59 19.49 8.68 -16.55
N GLU A 60 20.38 9.05 -15.64
CA GLU A 60 21.13 8.09 -14.81
C GLU A 60 20.29 7.57 -13.64
N GLY A 61 19.24 8.30 -13.25
CA GLY A 61 18.37 7.92 -12.14
C GLY A 61 17.43 9.04 -11.68
N LEU A 62 17.06 8.99 -10.41
CA LEU A 62 16.32 10.06 -9.72
C LEU A 62 17.33 11.03 -9.09
N TYR A 63 17.16 12.33 -9.36
CA TYR A 63 17.98 13.41 -8.83
C TYR A 63 17.21 14.16 -7.76
N ILE A 64 17.88 14.45 -6.64
CA ILE A 64 17.31 15.16 -5.49
C ILE A 64 18.25 16.31 -5.14
N ILE A 65 17.73 17.55 -5.10
CA ILE A 65 18.56 18.71 -4.77
C ILE A 65 18.82 18.74 -3.26
N TRP A 66 20.09 18.66 -2.89
CA TRP A 66 20.53 18.77 -1.50
C TRP A 66 20.85 20.21 -1.10
N LYS A 67 21.55 20.95 -1.97
CA LYS A 67 21.96 22.34 -1.75
C LYS A 67 21.92 23.09 -3.09
N GLY A 68 21.57 24.37 -3.03
CA GLY A 68 21.50 25.24 -4.20
C GLY A 68 20.12 25.32 -4.85
N GLU A 69 20.08 26.01 -5.98
CA GLU A 69 18.90 26.14 -6.84
C GLU A 69 19.24 25.71 -8.27
N SER A 70 18.33 25.03 -8.94
CA SER A 70 18.42 24.75 -10.37
C SER A 70 17.19 25.25 -11.12
N GLU A 71 17.37 25.54 -12.40
CA GLU A 71 16.30 26.02 -13.28
C GLU A 71 16.07 25.04 -14.43
N VAL A 72 14.81 24.93 -14.84
CA VAL A 72 14.38 24.09 -15.96
C VAL A 72 14.39 24.94 -17.21
N LEU A 73 15.14 24.51 -18.22
CA LEU A 73 15.29 25.18 -19.49
C LEU A 73 14.67 24.33 -20.61
N ARG A 74 13.95 24.99 -21.51
CA ARG A 74 13.51 24.39 -22.78
C ARG A 74 14.27 25.06 -23.91
N ILE A 75 15.03 24.28 -24.66
CA ILE A 75 15.67 24.74 -25.90
C ILE A 75 14.62 24.65 -27.02
N LEU A 76 14.28 25.79 -27.62
CA LEU A 76 13.34 25.85 -28.76
C LEU A 76 14.09 25.89 -30.10
N GLU A 77 15.22 26.61 -30.16
CA GLU A 77 16.14 26.76 -31.31
C GLU A 77 17.57 26.92 -30.75
N GLU A 78 18.63 26.72 -31.55
CA GLU A 78 20.05 26.82 -31.10
C GLU A 78 20.40 28.14 -30.38
N THR A 79 19.61 29.20 -30.56
CA THR A 79 19.79 30.52 -29.96
C THR A 79 18.65 31.00 -29.06
N LYS A 80 17.57 30.21 -28.89
CA LYS A 80 16.44 30.55 -28.02
C LYS A 80 16.23 29.51 -26.93
N VAL A 81 16.56 29.91 -25.71
CA VAL A 81 16.34 29.14 -24.48
C VAL A 81 15.19 29.80 -23.70
N GLU A 82 14.15 29.03 -23.42
CA GLU A 82 13.02 29.46 -22.60
C GLU A 82 13.20 28.94 -21.16
N GLN A 83 13.15 29.84 -20.18
CA GLN A 83 13.14 29.48 -18.76
C GLN A 83 11.72 29.05 -18.35
N LEU A 84 11.58 27.81 -17.88
CA LEU A 84 10.32 27.26 -17.40
C LEU A 84 10.27 27.31 -15.87
N PRO A 85 9.25 27.93 -15.26
CA PRO A 85 8.97 27.72 -13.85
C PRO A 85 8.45 26.29 -13.60
N PRO A 86 8.76 25.65 -12.45
CA PRO A 86 9.37 26.22 -11.25
C PRO A 86 10.91 26.16 -11.20
N VAL A 87 11.53 27.07 -10.43
CA VAL A 87 12.92 26.93 -9.95
C VAL A 87 12.94 25.83 -8.89
N LEU A 88 13.79 24.83 -9.08
CA LEU A 88 13.93 23.70 -8.18
C LEU A 88 14.88 24.06 -7.04
N ARG A 89 14.47 23.75 -5.81
CA ARG A 89 15.18 24.07 -4.57
C ARG A 89 15.50 22.81 -3.79
N LYS A 90 16.21 22.99 -2.68
CA LYS A 90 16.49 21.91 -1.71
C LYS A 90 15.23 21.09 -1.40
N GLY A 91 15.31 19.78 -1.63
CA GLY A 91 14.22 18.82 -1.42
C GLY A 91 13.37 18.54 -2.66
N ASP A 92 13.47 19.37 -3.71
CA ASP A 92 12.82 19.09 -4.99
C ASP A 92 13.56 17.98 -5.74
N GLN A 93 12.80 17.27 -6.56
CA GLN A 93 13.26 16.09 -7.29
C GLN A 93 12.98 16.23 -8.79
N PHE A 94 13.85 15.63 -9.59
CA PHE A 94 13.68 15.57 -11.04
C PHE A 94 14.34 14.32 -11.62
N GLY A 95 13.98 13.98 -12.85
CA GLY A 95 14.27 12.66 -13.43
C GLY A 95 13.26 11.60 -13.02
N HIS A 96 13.27 10.47 -13.73
CA HIS A 96 12.37 9.36 -13.47
C HIS A 96 13.16 8.11 -13.08
N ALA A 97 12.93 7.61 -11.88
CA ALA A 97 13.23 6.23 -11.51
C ALA A 97 12.09 5.34 -12.03
N CYS A 98 12.13 4.99 -13.32
CA CYS A 98 11.15 4.08 -13.89
C CYS A 98 11.42 2.64 -13.43
N LEU A 99 10.38 1.94 -12.97
CA LEU A 99 10.42 0.49 -12.78
C LEU A 99 10.36 -0.19 -14.16
N GLY A 100 11.51 -0.57 -14.70
CA GLY A 100 11.61 -1.33 -15.95
C GLY A 100 12.94 -1.13 -16.69
N PRO A 101 13.27 -1.94 -17.70
CA PRO A 101 14.57 -1.89 -18.40
C PRO A 101 14.74 -0.69 -19.35
N ARG A 102 13.75 0.22 -19.45
CA ARG A 102 13.77 1.34 -20.39
C ARG A 102 14.17 2.63 -19.69
N LYS A 103 15.37 3.13 -20.00
CA LYS A 103 15.80 4.49 -19.66
C LYS A 103 14.89 5.50 -20.37
N GLN A 104 14.26 6.39 -19.61
CA GLN A 104 13.47 7.49 -20.17
C GLN A 104 14.38 8.67 -20.46
N LEU A 105 14.14 9.36 -21.57
CA LEU A 105 14.89 10.55 -21.94
C LEU A 105 14.37 11.77 -21.16
N HIS A 106 15.26 12.66 -20.75
CA HIS A 106 14.88 13.93 -20.16
C HIS A 106 14.12 14.77 -21.19
N SER A 107 13.01 15.39 -20.77
CA SER A 107 12.18 16.23 -21.64
C SER A 107 12.67 17.68 -21.72
N HIS A 108 13.48 18.10 -20.74
CA HIS A 108 13.97 19.47 -20.58
C HIS A 108 15.39 19.44 -20.01
N ASP A 109 16.12 20.52 -20.24
CA ASP A 109 17.44 20.75 -19.66
C ASP A 109 17.26 21.25 -18.22
N ILE A 110 18.16 20.84 -17.33
CA ILE A 110 18.20 21.36 -15.96
C ILE A 110 19.61 21.86 -15.70
N VAL A 111 19.71 23.13 -15.35
CA VAL A 111 20.99 23.83 -15.20
C VAL A 111 21.10 24.38 -13.78
N ALA A 112 22.30 24.28 -13.20
CA ALA A 112 22.58 24.79 -11.88
C ALA A 112 22.57 26.34 -11.89
N ARG A 113 21.66 26.95 -11.12
CA ARG A 113 21.52 28.41 -11.00
C ARG A 113 22.49 28.99 -9.97
N SER A 114 22.86 28.18 -8.98
CA SER A 114 23.93 28.40 -8.00
C SER A 114 24.90 27.22 -8.04
N GLU A 115 25.88 27.18 -7.13
CA GLU A 115 26.49 25.89 -6.79
C GLU A 115 25.40 24.94 -6.30
N VAL A 116 25.23 23.81 -7.00
CA VAL A 116 24.22 22.80 -6.70
C VAL A 116 24.91 21.53 -6.26
N SER A 117 24.37 20.91 -5.23
CA SER A 117 24.75 19.55 -4.85
C SER A 117 23.50 18.70 -4.90
N CYS A 118 23.56 17.58 -5.63
CA CYS A 118 22.43 16.68 -5.76
C CYS A 118 22.81 15.26 -5.37
N ILE A 119 21.84 14.57 -4.78
CA ILE A 119 21.90 13.14 -4.53
C ILE A 119 21.26 12.45 -5.73
N ILE A 120 21.96 11.46 -6.28
CA ILE A 120 21.51 10.68 -7.42
C ILE A 120 21.30 9.25 -6.93
N ILE A 121 20.11 8.74 -7.19
CA ILE A 121 19.78 7.33 -6.94
C ILE A 121 19.73 6.65 -8.31
N PRO A 122 20.72 5.79 -8.63
CA PRO A 122 20.85 5.20 -9.95
C PRO A 122 19.62 4.41 -10.38
N HIS A 123 19.36 4.37 -11.69
CA HIS A 123 18.23 3.63 -12.24
C HIS A 123 18.27 2.12 -11.90
N CYS A 124 19.45 1.50 -11.80
CA CYS A 124 19.56 0.10 -11.38
C CYS A 124 19.01 -0.13 -9.96
N GLU A 125 19.03 0.91 -9.13
CA GLU A 125 18.56 0.93 -7.75
C GLU A 125 17.19 1.62 -7.61
N ALA A 126 16.51 1.95 -8.72
CA ALA A 126 15.14 2.49 -8.72
C ALA A 126 14.15 1.60 -7.95
N GLN A 127 14.48 0.32 -7.82
CA GLN A 127 13.81 -0.64 -6.97
C GLN A 127 13.82 -0.27 -5.48
N LEU A 128 14.83 0.43 -4.97
CA LEU A 128 14.87 0.89 -3.57
C LEU A 128 13.96 2.10 -3.32
N LEU A 129 13.68 2.87 -4.37
CA LEU A 129 12.75 4.01 -4.34
C LEU A 129 11.29 3.59 -4.45
N SER A 130 11.03 2.40 -5.02
CA SER A 130 9.74 1.77 -4.83
C SER A 130 9.63 1.40 -3.36
N PRO A 131 8.52 1.73 -2.67
CA PRO A 131 8.31 1.31 -1.30
C PRO A 131 8.64 -0.16 -1.22
N THR A 132 9.54 -0.50 -0.32
CA THR A 132 9.75 -1.84 0.24
C THR A 132 8.45 -2.22 0.92
N SER A 133 7.53 -2.47 0.03
CA SER A 133 6.24 -3.01 0.28
C SER A 133 6.45 -4.49 0.49
N THR A 134 5.49 -5.15 1.12
CA THR A 134 5.47 -6.57 1.49
C THR A 134 6.06 -7.59 0.49
N TRP A 135 6.36 -7.19 -0.74
CA TRP A 135 6.71 -7.98 -1.92
C TRP A 135 8.20 -8.29 -2.12
N ARG A 136 9.09 -8.03 -1.14
CA ARG A 136 10.51 -8.43 -1.22
C ARG A 136 11.06 -9.16 0.00
N HIS A 137 10.29 -9.33 1.08
CA HIS A 137 10.76 -10.11 2.21
C HIS A 137 10.86 -11.59 1.83
N HIS A 138 11.89 -12.25 2.37
CA HIS A 138 11.92 -13.70 2.38
C HIS A 138 10.69 -14.20 3.16
N PRO A 139 9.98 -15.25 2.69
CA PRO A 139 8.75 -15.74 3.32
C PRO A 139 8.88 -16.05 4.82
N GLU A 140 10.10 -16.27 5.29
CA GLU A 140 10.42 -16.66 6.67
C GLU A 140 10.29 -15.51 7.69
N GLU A 141 10.21 -14.25 7.25
CA GLU A 141 10.11 -13.06 8.13
C GLU A 141 8.71 -12.43 8.16
N LEU A 142 7.81 -12.88 7.29
CA LEU A 142 6.49 -12.29 7.14
C LEU A 142 5.50 -12.81 8.18
N THR A 143 4.66 -11.92 8.71
CA THR A 143 3.48 -12.34 9.47
C THR A 143 2.49 -13.08 8.57
N LEU A 144 1.63 -13.92 9.16
CA LEU A 144 0.60 -14.63 8.41
C LEU A 144 -0.27 -13.67 7.57
N VAL A 145 -0.61 -12.50 8.12
CA VAL A 145 -1.38 -11.45 7.41
C VAL A 145 -0.65 -10.99 6.14
N GLU A 146 0.66 -10.79 6.21
CA GLU A 146 1.46 -10.36 5.07
C GLU A 146 1.59 -11.45 4.01
N CYS A 147 1.79 -12.71 4.42
CA CYS A 147 1.79 -13.86 3.53
C CYS A 147 0.47 -13.97 2.76
N LEU A 148 -0.66 -13.78 3.44
CA LEU A 148 -1.99 -13.83 2.83
C LEU A 148 -2.23 -12.72 1.82
N LEU A 149 -1.53 -11.60 1.93
CA LEU A 149 -1.67 -10.49 0.99
C LEU A 149 -0.66 -10.53 -0.16
N GLN A 150 0.16 -11.59 -0.27
CA GLN A 150 1.13 -11.74 -1.35
C GLN A 150 0.49 -11.95 -2.73
N LEU A 151 1.09 -11.33 -3.75
CA LEU A 151 0.64 -11.31 -5.12
C LEU A 151 1.86 -11.55 -6.00
N GLU A 152 1.77 -12.61 -6.79
CA GLU A 152 2.71 -12.90 -7.86
C GLU A 152 2.48 -11.91 -9.01
N PHE A 153 3.56 -11.28 -9.48
CA PHE A 153 3.53 -10.48 -10.70
C PHE A 153 3.59 -11.43 -11.91
N ILE A 154 2.61 -11.32 -12.81
CA ILE A 154 2.59 -12.14 -14.03
C ILE A 154 3.17 -11.36 -15.20
N LYS A 155 2.55 -10.22 -15.53
CA LYS A 155 3.01 -9.28 -16.56
C LYS A 155 2.20 -7.99 -16.51
N ASP A 156 2.77 -6.90 -17.00
CA ASP A 156 2.09 -5.61 -17.14
C ASP A 156 1.31 -5.23 -15.86
N ASP A 157 0.01 -4.99 -15.96
CA ASP A 157 -0.88 -4.67 -14.85
C ASP A 157 -1.69 -5.92 -14.40
N LEU A 158 -1.12 -7.13 -14.51
CA LEU A 158 -1.73 -8.42 -14.14
C LEU A 158 -0.97 -9.10 -13.00
N PHE A 159 -1.71 -9.37 -11.92
CA PHE A 159 -1.20 -10.02 -10.71
C PHE A 159 -1.98 -11.29 -10.42
N ARG A 160 -1.39 -12.22 -9.67
CA ARG A 160 -2.03 -13.47 -9.26
C ARG A 160 -1.88 -13.71 -7.77
N PHE A 161 -2.98 -14.04 -7.12
CA PHE A 161 -2.96 -14.67 -5.81
C PHE A 161 -3.00 -16.19 -5.99
N ASN A 162 -2.07 -16.88 -5.35
CA ASN A 162 -2.06 -18.34 -5.28
C ASN A 162 -2.64 -18.78 -3.92
N PRO A 163 -3.56 -19.75 -3.91
CA PRO A 163 -4.26 -20.14 -2.69
C PRO A 163 -3.33 -20.79 -1.68
N MET A 164 -3.54 -20.48 -0.40
CA MET A 164 -2.82 -21.04 0.74
C MET A 164 -3.81 -21.80 1.66
N ALA A 165 -3.33 -22.80 2.40
CA ALA A 165 -4.19 -23.56 3.31
C ALA A 165 -4.75 -22.69 4.44
N GLU A 166 -3.98 -21.68 4.83
CA GLU A 166 -4.27 -20.70 5.86
C GLU A 166 -5.15 -19.55 5.34
N ALA A 167 -5.46 -19.53 4.03
CA ALA A 167 -6.24 -18.45 3.43
C ALA A 167 -7.64 -18.36 4.02
N PRO A 168 -8.09 -17.14 4.42
CA PRO A 168 -9.41 -16.90 4.94
C PRO A 168 -10.53 -17.43 4.04
N SER A 169 -11.29 -18.41 4.54
CA SER A 169 -12.46 -18.95 3.86
C SER A 169 -13.63 -19.11 4.80
N PHE A 170 -14.83 -18.79 4.30
CA PHE A 170 -16.08 -19.00 5.00
C PHE A 170 -16.87 -20.09 4.31
N TRP A 171 -17.05 -21.20 5.04
CA TRP A 171 -17.64 -22.45 4.57
C TRP A 171 -16.91 -23.06 3.37
N ASN A 172 -17.07 -22.50 2.16
CA ASN A 172 -16.38 -22.90 0.93
C ASN A 172 -16.12 -21.70 -0.01
N ASN A 173 -16.34 -20.47 0.45
CA ASN A 173 -16.16 -19.26 -0.34
C ASN A 173 -14.95 -18.46 0.17
N MET A 174 -14.29 -17.76 -0.75
CA MET A 174 -13.25 -16.82 -0.38
C MET A 174 -13.83 -15.72 0.50
N TYR A 175 -13.07 -15.32 1.50
CA TYR A 175 -13.45 -14.21 2.34
C TYR A 175 -13.45 -12.89 1.53
N GLY A 176 -14.56 -12.15 1.56
CA GLY A 176 -14.72 -10.93 0.75
C GLY A 176 -13.70 -9.84 1.08
N GLY A 177 -13.35 -9.69 2.36
CA GLY A 177 -12.28 -8.77 2.76
C GLY A 177 -10.94 -9.13 2.11
N HIS A 178 -10.63 -10.42 1.97
CA HIS A 178 -9.36 -10.87 1.39
C HIS A 178 -9.27 -10.49 -0.08
N ILE A 179 -10.36 -10.64 -0.82
CA ILE A 179 -10.46 -10.20 -2.22
C ILE A 179 -10.26 -8.69 -2.33
N VAL A 180 -10.87 -7.88 -1.44
CA VAL A 180 -10.69 -6.42 -1.41
C VAL A 180 -9.25 -6.04 -1.13
N GLY A 181 -8.63 -6.65 -0.11
CA GLY A 181 -7.24 -6.39 0.28
C GLY A 181 -6.26 -6.69 -0.85
N LEU A 182 -6.41 -7.85 -1.50
CA LEU A 182 -5.59 -8.23 -2.65
C LEU A 182 -5.83 -7.30 -3.86
N ALA A 183 -7.08 -6.97 -4.18
CA ALA A 183 -7.38 -6.06 -5.28
C ALA A 183 -6.78 -4.66 -5.06
N LEU A 184 -6.87 -4.15 -3.83
CA LEU A 184 -6.27 -2.87 -3.48
C LEU A 184 -4.73 -2.95 -3.52
N GLY A 185 -4.15 -4.05 -3.06
CA GLY A 185 -2.71 -4.32 -3.19
C GLY A 185 -2.25 -4.31 -4.63
N ALA A 186 -3.00 -4.94 -5.54
CA ALA A 186 -2.74 -4.89 -6.98
C ALA A 186 -2.82 -3.46 -7.53
N ALA A 187 -3.83 -2.66 -7.14
CA ALA A 187 -3.96 -1.26 -7.56
C ALA A 187 -2.76 -0.42 -7.09
N CYS A 188 -2.37 -0.54 -5.82
CA CYS A 188 -1.25 0.18 -5.22
C CYS A 188 0.08 -0.09 -5.93
N LYS A 189 0.30 -1.29 -6.45
CA LYS A 189 1.50 -1.64 -7.24
C LYS A 189 1.61 -0.91 -8.58
N THR A 190 0.56 -0.25 -9.04
CA THR A 190 0.50 0.39 -10.36
C THR A 190 0.45 1.92 -10.29
N VAL A 191 0.54 2.52 -9.09
CA VAL A 191 0.53 3.98 -8.88
C VAL A 191 1.90 4.50 -8.43
N ASP A 192 2.13 5.81 -8.61
CA ASP A 192 3.27 6.50 -8.00
C ASP A 192 3.22 6.30 -6.47
N PRO A 193 4.31 5.84 -5.82
CA PRO A 193 4.38 5.66 -4.36
C PRO A 193 4.00 6.87 -3.51
N ALA A 194 4.12 8.07 -4.06
CA ALA A 194 3.71 9.29 -3.37
C ALA A 194 2.18 9.43 -3.27
N LEU A 195 1.43 8.74 -4.14
CA LEU A 195 -0.03 8.71 -4.16
C LEU A 195 -0.55 7.61 -3.21
N VAL A 196 -1.41 8.01 -2.28
CA VAL A 196 -1.97 7.12 -1.26
C VAL A 196 -3.45 6.93 -1.54
N VAL A 197 -3.95 5.70 -1.38
CA VAL A 197 -5.40 5.43 -1.49
C VAL A 197 -6.16 6.22 -0.43
N HIS A 198 -7.19 6.93 -0.87
CA HIS A 198 -8.06 7.71 0.00
C HIS A 198 -9.54 7.32 -0.10
N SER A 199 -9.94 6.60 -1.15
CA SER A 199 -11.29 6.05 -1.27
C SER A 199 -11.32 4.86 -2.21
N LEU A 200 -12.28 3.96 -1.98
CA LEU A 200 -12.59 2.87 -2.91
C LEU A 200 -14.08 2.51 -2.94
N HIS A 201 -14.49 1.95 -4.06
CA HIS A 201 -15.81 1.37 -4.26
C HIS A 201 -15.67 0.00 -4.91
N SER A 202 -16.38 -0.99 -4.42
CA SER A 202 -16.31 -2.33 -5.00
C SER A 202 -17.63 -3.09 -4.98
N TYR A 203 -17.74 -4.03 -5.90
CA TYR A 203 -18.87 -4.93 -6.06
C TYR A 203 -18.39 -6.37 -6.06
N PHE A 204 -19.10 -7.22 -5.31
CA PHE A 204 -18.94 -8.67 -5.36
C PHE A 204 -19.96 -9.21 -6.36
N ILE A 205 -19.48 -9.89 -7.39
CA ILE A 205 -20.30 -10.33 -8.52
C ILE A 205 -20.60 -11.82 -8.42
N TYR A 206 -19.57 -12.63 -8.13
CA TYR A 206 -19.70 -14.07 -7.88
C TYR A 206 -18.86 -14.48 -6.67
N SER A 207 -19.25 -15.58 -6.02
CA SER A 207 -18.46 -16.17 -4.95
C SER A 207 -17.13 -16.73 -5.48
N GLY A 208 -16.03 -16.30 -4.86
CA GLY A 208 -14.71 -16.85 -5.14
C GLY A 208 -14.52 -18.24 -4.54
N THR A 209 -13.76 -19.11 -5.22
CA THR A 209 -13.38 -20.44 -4.71
C THR A 209 -12.01 -20.38 -4.03
N PRO A 210 -11.87 -20.70 -2.73
CA PRO A 210 -10.62 -20.59 -1.98
C PRO A 210 -9.46 -21.44 -2.51
N SER A 211 -9.75 -22.61 -3.10
CA SER A 211 -8.73 -23.54 -3.59
C SER A 211 -8.20 -23.21 -4.99
N LEU A 212 -8.61 -22.07 -5.58
CA LEU A 212 -8.24 -21.69 -6.93
C LEU A 212 -7.50 -20.35 -6.95
N PRO A 213 -6.51 -20.17 -7.85
CA PRO A 213 -5.83 -18.89 -7.99
C PRO A 213 -6.80 -17.82 -8.49
N VAL A 214 -6.54 -16.57 -8.10
CA VAL A 214 -7.29 -15.38 -8.54
C VAL A 214 -6.35 -14.48 -9.30
N ASN A 215 -6.71 -14.12 -10.54
CA ASN A 215 -5.97 -13.11 -11.29
C ASN A 215 -6.59 -11.73 -11.04
N TYR A 216 -5.78 -10.75 -10.67
CA TYR A 216 -6.17 -9.36 -10.51
C TYR A 216 -5.64 -8.55 -11.68
N LYS A 217 -6.53 -8.14 -12.57
CA LYS A 217 -6.21 -7.28 -13.71
C LYS A 217 -6.48 -5.84 -13.32
N VAL A 218 -5.47 -4.99 -13.41
CA VAL A 218 -5.55 -3.57 -13.11
C VAL A 218 -5.62 -2.77 -14.41
N GLU A 219 -6.46 -1.76 -14.42
CA GLU A 219 -6.63 -0.79 -15.50
C GLU A 219 -6.37 0.62 -14.97
N ARG A 220 -5.53 1.37 -15.67
CA ARG A 220 -5.12 2.73 -15.31
C ARG A 220 -6.10 3.75 -15.91
N ILE A 221 -7.20 4.02 -15.20
CA ILE A 221 -8.25 4.94 -15.64
C ILE A 221 -7.75 6.38 -15.75
N ARG A 222 -6.95 6.83 -14.78
CA ARG A 222 -6.39 8.19 -14.76
C ARG A 222 -5.01 8.21 -14.08
N ASN A 223 -4.09 8.99 -14.66
CA ASN A 223 -2.79 9.30 -14.09
C ASN A 223 -2.57 10.82 -14.13
N GLY A 224 -2.83 11.49 -13.00
CA GLY A 224 -2.46 12.88 -12.81
C GLY A 224 -1.36 13.01 -11.75
N HIS A 225 -0.80 14.21 -11.64
CA HIS A 225 0.22 14.52 -10.64
C HIS A 225 -0.31 14.41 -9.19
N THR A 226 -1.53 14.90 -8.96
CA THR A 226 -2.19 14.93 -7.65
C THR A 226 -3.09 13.72 -7.42
N PHE A 227 -3.78 13.24 -8.46
CA PHE A 227 -4.75 12.16 -8.36
C PHE A 227 -4.47 11.05 -9.38
N ALA A 228 -4.66 9.80 -8.96
CA ALA A 228 -4.72 8.65 -9.86
C ALA A 228 -5.96 7.80 -9.57
N THR A 229 -6.46 7.12 -10.59
CA THR A 229 -7.61 6.22 -10.47
C THR A 229 -7.27 4.88 -11.08
N ARG A 230 -7.61 3.81 -10.37
CA ARG A 230 -7.44 2.42 -10.82
C ARG A 230 -8.77 1.70 -10.80
N HIS A 231 -8.99 0.88 -11.81
CA HIS A 231 -10.05 -0.11 -11.85
C HIS A 231 -9.39 -1.50 -11.77
N VAL A 232 -9.89 -2.38 -10.90
CA VAL A 232 -9.34 -3.72 -10.69
C VAL A 232 -10.44 -4.74 -10.84
N GLN A 233 -10.16 -5.78 -11.63
CA GLN A 233 -11.03 -6.92 -11.83
C GLN A 233 -10.35 -8.17 -11.27
N ALA A 234 -11.01 -8.84 -10.32
CA ALA A 234 -10.58 -10.15 -9.85
C ALA A 234 -11.27 -11.23 -10.69
N ILE A 235 -10.48 -12.15 -11.24
CA ILE A 235 -10.90 -13.12 -12.26
C ILE A 235 -10.53 -14.53 -11.81
N GLN A 236 -11.54 -15.40 -11.72
CA GLN A 236 -11.36 -16.85 -11.53
C GLN A 236 -12.08 -17.61 -12.65
N LYS A 237 -11.44 -18.65 -13.20
CA LYS A 237 -12.02 -19.49 -14.27
C LYS A 237 -12.56 -18.66 -15.46
N GLY A 238 -11.88 -17.56 -15.79
CA GLY A 238 -12.30 -16.65 -16.87
C GLY A 238 -13.51 -15.76 -16.57
N LYS A 239 -14.06 -15.77 -15.35
CA LYS A 239 -15.18 -14.93 -14.92
C LYS A 239 -14.72 -13.88 -13.92
N ILE A 240 -15.23 -12.66 -14.06
CA ILE A 240 -14.98 -11.57 -13.10
C ILE A 240 -15.82 -11.87 -11.85
N ILE A 241 -15.17 -12.15 -10.73
CA ILE A 241 -15.84 -12.44 -9.45
C ILE A 241 -16.01 -11.19 -8.60
N PHE A 242 -15.19 -10.17 -8.83
CA PHE A 242 -15.18 -8.92 -8.07
C PHE A 242 -14.60 -7.78 -8.91
N ALA A 243 -15.09 -6.57 -8.69
CA ALA A 243 -14.61 -5.36 -9.33
C ALA A 243 -14.46 -4.21 -8.32
N LEU A 244 -13.40 -3.41 -8.45
CA LEU A 244 -13.07 -2.30 -7.57
C LEU A 244 -12.59 -1.08 -8.35
N TYR A 245 -13.07 0.11 -7.97
CA TYR A 245 -12.46 1.39 -8.32
C TYR A 245 -11.78 1.96 -7.08
N ALA A 246 -10.52 2.34 -7.20
CA ALA A 246 -9.76 3.01 -6.14
C ALA A 246 -9.22 4.35 -6.63
N SER A 247 -9.32 5.36 -5.76
CA SER A 247 -8.77 6.69 -5.98
C SER A 247 -7.60 6.95 -5.04
N PHE A 248 -6.56 7.56 -5.60
CA PHE A 248 -5.29 7.83 -4.95
C PHE A 248 -4.99 9.31 -5.02
N GLN A 249 -4.43 9.85 -3.95
CA GLN A 249 -4.09 11.27 -3.84
C GLN A 249 -2.72 11.43 -3.19
N ARG A 250 -1.97 12.44 -3.64
CA ARG A 250 -0.74 12.87 -2.99
C ARG A 250 -1.08 13.44 -1.61
N ALA A 251 -0.23 13.19 -0.60
CA ALA A 251 -0.48 13.78 0.71
C ALA A 251 -0.34 15.31 0.63
N GLU A 252 -1.32 16.01 1.18
CA GLU A 252 -1.42 17.46 1.18
C GLU A 252 -1.87 17.91 2.58
N LYS A 253 -1.42 19.09 3.01
CA LYS A 253 -1.90 19.71 4.24
C LYS A 253 -3.26 20.35 3.98
N GLY A 254 -4.19 20.20 4.91
CA GLY A 254 -5.54 20.73 4.79
C GLY A 254 -6.18 21.02 6.13
N LEU A 255 -7.47 21.31 6.10
CA LEU A 255 -8.27 21.43 7.32
C LEU A 255 -8.46 20.04 7.96
N GLU A 256 -8.24 19.97 9.27
CA GLU A 256 -8.38 18.73 10.04
C GLU A 256 -9.56 18.85 11.00
N TYR A 257 -10.52 17.95 10.86
CA TYR A 257 -11.65 17.80 11.78
C TYR A 257 -12.12 16.36 11.77
N GLN A 258 -12.37 15.80 12.94
CA GLN A 258 -12.98 14.48 13.11
C GLN A 258 -13.95 14.48 14.28
N TYR A 259 -14.97 13.62 14.23
CA TYR A 259 -15.82 13.39 15.39
C TYR A 259 -15.01 12.82 16.56
N PRO A 260 -15.35 13.16 17.81
CA PRO A 260 -14.71 12.55 18.97
C PRO A 260 -14.99 11.04 19.00
N MET A 261 -13.99 10.27 19.44
CA MET A 261 -14.13 8.84 19.62
C MET A 261 -15.22 8.53 20.66
N PRO A 262 -16.16 7.60 20.41
CA PRO A 262 -17.20 7.27 21.38
C PRO A 262 -16.61 6.59 22.62
N THR A 263 -17.21 6.82 23.79
CA THR A 263 -16.84 6.14 25.02
C THR A 263 -17.05 4.63 24.89
N MET A 264 -16.02 3.87 25.24
CA MET A 264 -15.93 2.42 25.09
C MET A 264 -15.05 1.82 26.19
N PRO A 265 -15.36 0.60 26.67
CA PRO A 265 -14.41 -0.15 27.49
C PRO A 265 -13.10 -0.34 26.75
N THR A 266 -12.00 -0.36 27.50
CA THR A 266 -10.67 -0.62 26.98
C THR A 266 -10.56 -2.07 26.48
N PRO A 267 -9.63 -2.37 25.55
CA PRO A 267 -9.44 -3.74 25.06
C PRO A 267 -9.18 -4.76 26.18
N ASN A 268 -8.51 -4.36 27.25
CA ASN A 268 -8.15 -5.26 28.36
C ASN A 268 -9.35 -5.65 29.23
N GLU A 269 -10.41 -4.83 29.25
CA GLU A 269 -11.65 -5.09 29.99
C GLU A 269 -12.61 -6.02 29.23
N LEU A 270 -12.34 -6.30 27.96
CA LEU A 270 -13.19 -7.12 27.11
C LEU A 270 -12.67 -8.56 26.99
N PRO A 271 -13.59 -9.55 26.93
CA PRO A 271 -13.22 -10.95 26.73
C PRO A 271 -12.46 -11.13 25.41
N THR A 272 -11.58 -12.12 25.37
CA THR A 272 -10.92 -12.48 24.11
C THR A 272 -11.90 -13.16 23.16
N TYR A 273 -11.58 -13.17 21.88
CA TYR A 273 -12.40 -13.87 20.90
C TYR A 273 -12.46 -15.38 21.19
N GLU A 274 -11.35 -15.93 21.71
CA GLU A 274 -11.26 -17.31 22.17
C GLU A 274 -12.20 -17.61 23.34
N ASP A 275 -12.28 -16.71 24.32
CA ASP A 275 -13.22 -16.86 25.45
C ASP A 275 -14.68 -16.85 24.97
N LEU A 276 -14.99 -16.04 23.96
CA LEU A 276 -16.34 -15.89 23.42
C LEU A 276 -16.76 -17.07 22.52
N LEU A 277 -15.85 -17.60 21.71
CA LEU A 277 -16.16 -18.61 20.69
C LEU A 277 -15.78 -20.03 21.07
N GLY A 278 -14.74 -20.22 21.87
CA GLY A 278 -14.27 -21.54 22.30
C GLY A 278 -15.41 -22.42 22.85
N PRO A 279 -16.24 -21.92 23.79
CA PRO A 279 -17.36 -22.68 24.32
C PRO A 279 -18.42 -23.08 23.28
N LEU A 280 -18.52 -22.35 22.17
CA LEU A 280 -19.53 -22.56 21.12
C LEU A 280 -19.09 -23.59 20.07
N CYS A 281 -17.79 -23.86 19.95
CA CYS A 281 -17.27 -24.81 18.97
C CYS A 281 -17.78 -26.24 19.20
N ASP A 282 -17.98 -26.63 20.46
CA ASP A 282 -18.41 -27.99 20.85
C ASP A 282 -19.78 -28.00 21.56
N ASP A 283 -20.51 -26.88 21.55
CA ASP A 283 -21.80 -26.77 22.23
C ASP A 283 -22.87 -27.60 21.50
N LYS A 284 -23.29 -28.70 22.12
CA LYS A 284 -24.30 -29.62 21.56
C LYS A 284 -25.67 -28.99 21.33
N ARG A 285 -25.95 -27.83 21.93
CA ARG A 285 -27.19 -27.07 21.69
C ARG A 285 -27.19 -26.38 20.31
N LEU A 286 -26.02 -26.15 19.75
CA LEU A 286 -25.86 -25.59 18.41
C LEU A 286 -25.93 -26.68 17.36
N SER A 287 -26.46 -26.33 16.18
CA SER A 287 -26.33 -27.18 15.01
C SER A 287 -24.85 -27.38 14.67
N LYS A 288 -24.50 -28.51 14.04
CA LYS A 288 -23.14 -28.74 13.51
C LYS A 288 -22.68 -27.59 12.60
N HIS A 289 -23.62 -26.98 11.89
CA HIS A 289 -23.37 -25.80 11.06
C HIS A 289 -22.87 -24.60 11.89
N ASN A 290 -23.53 -24.28 13.01
CA ASN A 290 -23.15 -23.16 13.88
C ASN A 290 -21.87 -23.43 14.68
N GLN A 291 -21.63 -24.69 15.07
CA GLN A 291 -20.36 -25.15 15.65
C GLN A 291 -19.20 -24.96 14.67
N GLN A 292 -19.39 -25.37 13.41
CA GLN A 292 -18.39 -25.20 12.36
C GLN A 292 -18.13 -23.72 12.03
N ALA A 293 -19.17 -22.88 11.98
CA ALA A 293 -19.03 -21.44 11.78
C ALA A 293 -18.22 -20.77 12.91
N SER A 294 -18.44 -21.19 14.15
CA SER A 294 -17.67 -20.72 15.32
C SER A 294 -16.21 -21.13 15.22
N SER A 295 -15.94 -22.39 14.88
CA SER A 295 -14.58 -22.92 14.63
C SER A 295 -13.85 -22.19 13.49
N SER A 296 -14.52 -21.96 12.36
CA SER A 296 -13.96 -21.20 11.23
C SER A 296 -13.65 -19.75 11.61
N SER A 297 -14.53 -19.11 12.38
CA SER A 297 -14.31 -17.75 12.88
C SER A 297 -13.12 -17.67 13.82
N LEU A 298 -12.94 -18.68 14.69
CA LEU A 298 -11.79 -18.77 15.59
C LEU A 298 -10.47 -18.87 14.81
N ARG A 299 -10.44 -19.62 13.70
CA ARG A 299 -9.27 -19.71 12.82
C ARG A 299 -8.96 -18.37 12.15
N MET A 300 -9.96 -17.56 11.78
CA MET A 300 -9.72 -16.21 11.25
C MET A 300 -9.03 -15.29 12.27
N ASN A 301 -9.31 -15.47 13.56
CA ASN A 301 -8.65 -14.75 14.65
C ASN A 301 -7.16 -15.13 14.81
N GLN A 302 -6.59 -16.01 13.98
CA GLN A 302 -5.14 -16.21 13.95
C GLN A 302 -4.40 -15.02 13.32
N THR A 303 -5.09 -14.24 12.48
CA THR A 303 -4.51 -13.08 11.80
C THR A 303 -4.72 -11.76 12.57
N LEU A 304 -5.82 -11.68 13.31
CA LEU A 304 -6.27 -10.49 14.03
C LEU A 304 -6.66 -10.86 15.45
N ASP A 305 -6.44 -9.95 16.37
CA ASP A 305 -6.95 -9.98 17.73
C ASP A 305 -8.21 -9.10 17.78
N LEU A 306 -9.37 -9.74 17.91
CA LEU A 306 -10.67 -9.09 17.92
C LEU A 306 -11.31 -9.14 19.31
N LYS A 307 -11.74 -7.98 19.83
CA LYS A 307 -12.36 -7.86 21.16
C LYS A 307 -13.69 -7.14 21.06
N TYR A 308 -14.77 -7.89 21.22
CA TYR A 308 -16.12 -7.39 21.03
C TYR A 308 -16.68 -6.83 22.33
N HIS A 309 -17.27 -5.65 22.27
CA HIS A 309 -17.92 -5.07 23.45
C HIS A 309 -19.23 -5.78 23.79
N ASN A 310 -20.08 -6.00 22.79
CA ASN A 310 -21.39 -6.64 22.94
C ASN A 310 -21.63 -7.62 21.77
N ARG A 311 -20.91 -8.76 21.75
CA ARG A 311 -21.15 -9.78 20.72
C ARG A 311 -22.41 -10.57 21.06
N ARG A 312 -23.35 -10.65 20.12
CA ARG A 312 -24.52 -11.50 20.27
C ARG A 312 -24.10 -12.96 20.41
N SER A 313 -24.59 -13.63 21.45
CA SER A 313 -24.47 -15.09 21.56
C SER A 313 -25.34 -15.75 20.50
N PRO A 314 -24.84 -16.77 19.77
CA PRO A 314 -25.64 -17.59 18.87
C PRO A 314 -26.81 -18.32 19.53
N LEU A 315 -26.90 -18.33 20.86
CA LEU A 315 -28.02 -18.93 21.59
C LEU A 315 -29.06 -17.89 22.00
N SER A 316 -28.77 -16.59 21.84
CA SER A 316 -29.67 -15.52 22.22
C SER A 316 -30.59 -15.13 21.06
N LEU A 317 -31.89 -15.29 21.28
CA LEU A 317 -32.95 -14.92 20.34
C LEU A 317 -33.48 -13.48 20.55
N GLU A 318 -33.04 -12.79 21.61
CA GLU A 318 -33.51 -11.45 21.93
C GLU A 318 -33.03 -10.42 20.90
N PRO A 319 -33.90 -9.49 20.46
CA PRO A 319 -33.48 -8.35 19.65
C PRO A 319 -32.45 -7.49 20.39
N GLN A 320 -31.43 -7.03 19.67
CA GLN A 320 -30.44 -6.09 20.19
C GLN A 320 -30.41 -4.83 19.34
N GLU A 321 -29.85 -3.74 19.87
CA GLU A 321 -29.56 -2.57 19.05
C GLU A 321 -28.67 -2.98 17.87
N PRO A 322 -28.92 -2.45 16.65
CA PRO A 322 -28.10 -2.72 15.46
C PRO A 322 -26.77 -1.95 15.53
N ARG A 323 -26.04 -2.12 16.63
CA ARG A 323 -24.78 -1.47 16.93
C ARG A 323 -23.78 -2.50 17.43
N GLN A 324 -22.71 -2.66 16.66
CA GLN A 324 -21.59 -3.50 17.05
C GLN A 324 -20.33 -2.65 17.14
N ARG A 325 -19.57 -2.86 18.21
CA ARG A 325 -18.30 -2.16 18.44
C ARG A 325 -17.25 -3.16 18.86
N VAL A 326 -16.09 -3.07 18.23
CA VAL A 326 -15.04 -4.07 18.36
C VAL A 326 -13.69 -3.39 18.28
N TRP A 327 -12.81 -3.78 19.19
CA TRP A 327 -11.40 -3.46 19.10
C TRP A 327 -10.70 -4.48 18.22
N MET A 328 -9.76 -4.01 17.43
CA MET A 328 -9.03 -4.83 16.48
C MET A 328 -7.56 -4.47 16.50
N ARG A 329 -6.72 -5.49 16.44
CA ARG A 329 -5.27 -5.37 16.31
C ARG A 329 -4.75 -6.52 15.46
N THR A 330 -3.69 -6.34 14.69
CA THR A 330 -3.03 -7.48 14.03
C THR A 330 -2.33 -8.36 15.04
N ARG A 331 -2.33 -9.68 14.80
CA ARG A 331 -1.43 -10.58 15.52
C ARG A 331 -0.07 -10.55 14.84
N GLY A 332 0.98 -10.23 15.60
CA GLY A 332 2.32 -9.99 15.08
C GLY A 332 2.58 -8.53 14.68
N LYS A 333 3.85 -8.22 14.42
CA LYS A 333 4.31 -6.90 13.99
C LYS A 333 4.23 -6.85 12.46
N LEU A 334 3.37 -5.99 11.92
CA LEU A 334 3.37 -5.69 10.49
C LEU A 334 4.63 -4.90 10.13
N SER A 335 5.10 -5.04 8.88
CA SER A 335 6.08 -4.14 8.30
C SER A 335 5.59 -2.68 8.30
N ASP A 336 6.54 -1.74 8.23
CA ASP A 336 6.27 -0.30 8.27
C ASP A 336 5.73 0.26 6.92
N ASP A 337 5.20 -0.61 6.05
CA ASP A 337 4.57 -0.22 4.78
C ASP A 337 3.15 0.29 5.01
N LEU A 338 2.94 1.60 4.92
CA LEU A 338 1.62 2.22 5.09
C LEU A 338 0.55 1.65 4.14
N ALA A 339 0.92 1.17 2.96
CA ALA A 339 -0.01 0.54 2.04
C ALA A 339 -0.55 -0.78 2.63
N LEU A 340 0.31 -1.57 3.26
CA LEU A 340 -0.06 -2.77 4.01
C LEU A 340 -1.06 -2.47 5.13
N HIS A 341 -0.77 -1.47 5.97
CA HIS A 341 -1.68 -1.07 7.06
C HIS A 341 -3.07 -0.71 6.54
N ARG A 342 -3.16 -0.07 5.36
CA ARG A 342 -4.42 0.23 4.68
C ARG A 342 -5.11 -1.01 4.10
N TYR A 343 -4.36 -1.97 3.56
CA TYR A 343 -4.93 -3.25 3.10
C TYR A 343 -5.58 -4.00 4.25
N VAL A 344 -4.87 -4.10 5.37
CA VAL A 344 -5.35 -4.80 6.57
C VAL A 344 -6.57 -4.11 7.14
N THR A 345 -6.59 -2.77 7.17
CA THR A 345 -7.79 -2.04 7.61
C THR A 345 -9.02 -2.37 6.72
N ASN A 346 -8.83 -2.44 5.40
CA ASN A 346 -9.89 -2.76 4.46
C ASN A 346 -10.32 -4.23 4.50
N LEU A 347 -9.36 -5.17 4.62
CA LEU A 347 -9.59 -6.60 4.87
C LEU A 347 -10.60 -6.80 6.00
N ASN A 348 -10.51 -5.98 7.03
CA ASN A 348 -11.23 -6.20 8.27
C ASN A 348 -12.56 -5.46 8.33
N SER A 349 -12.68 -4.32 7.64
CA SER A 349 -13.93 -3.56 7.58
C SER A 349 -15.14 -4.37 7.08
N ASN A 350 -14.93 -5.36 6.21
CA ASN A 350 -15.97 -6.29 5.76
C ASN A 350 -16.34 -7.34 6.83
N LEU A 351 -15.41 -7.77 7.68
CA LEU A 351 -15.65 -8.74 8.76
C LEU A 351 -16.71 -8.22 9.74
N MET A 352 -16.81 -6.89 9.87
CA MET A 352 -17.56 -6.22 10.92
C MET A 352 -18.98 -5.85 10.53
N ARG A 353 -19.23 -5.60 9.23
CA ARG A 353 -20.53 -5.10 8.76
C ARG A 353 -21.61 -6.18 8.75
N ASP A 354 -21.24 -7.41 8.43
CA ASP A 354 -22.21 -8.51 8.37
C ASP A 354 -22.56 -9.06 9.77
N GLY A 355 -21.87 -8.65 10.84
CA GLY A 355 -22.24 -9.03 12.21
C GLY A 355 -23.43 -8.24 12.79
N GLY A 356 -23.60 -6.98 12.38
CA GLY A 356 -24.56 -6.05 13.00
C GLY A 356 -26.02 -6.16 12.50
N CYS A 357 -26.24 -6.78 11.33
CA CYS A 357 -27.57 -6.88 10.71
C CYS A 357 -28.16 -8.31 10.68
N CYS A 358 -27.43 -9.34 11.11
CA CYS A 358 -27.77 -10.71 10.75
C CYS A 358 -28.66 -11.44 11.76
N LYS A 359 -29.73 -12.06 11.24
CA LYS A 359 -30.43 -13.21 11.84
C LYS A 359 -29.63 -14.48 11.50
N GLN A 360 -29.52 -15.41 12.44
CA GLN A 360 -28.56 -16.53 12.38
C GLN A 360 -28.80 -17.58 11.29
N ASP A 361 -29.98 -17.62 10.67
CA ASP A 361 -30.37 -18.72 9.77
C ASP A 361 -30.21 -18.40 8.27
N HIS A 362 -29.57 -17.28 7.92
CA HIS A 362 -29.41 -16.87 6.53
C HIS A 362 -27.95 -16.56 6.17
N VAL A 363 -27.51 -17.13 5.04
CA VAL A 363 -26.24 -16.78 4.40
C VAL A 363 -26.43 -15.44 3.69
N HIS A 364 -25.65 -14.44 4.10
CA HIS A 364 -25.72 -13.09 3.53
C HIS A 364 -24.49 -12.82 2.67
N PRO A 365 -24.60 -12.81 1.33
CA PRO A 365 -23.51 -12.41 0.47
C PRO A 365 -23.34 -10.89 0.52
N SER A 366 -22.10 -10.43 0.67
CA SER A 366 -21.78 -9.01 0.50
C SER A 366 -22.04 -8.62 -0.96
N ILE A 367 -22.71 -7.49 -1.22
CA ILE A 367 -23.01 -7.02 -2.59
C ILE A 367 -22.10 -5.85 -2.96
N LYS A 368 -21.92 -4.91 -2.03
CA LYS A 368 -21.18 -3.66 -2.25
C LYS A 368 -20.36 -3.32 -1.02
N HIS A 369 -19.15 -2.82 -1.26
CA HIS A 369 -18.27 -2.29 -0.22
C HIS A 369 -17.76 -0.91 -0.63
N GLN A 370 -17.67 0.00 0.33
CA GLN A 370 -17.19 1.36 0.14
C GLN A 370 -16.41 1.77 1.39
N PHE A 371 -15.22 2.33 1.16
CA PHE A 371 -14.32 2.86 2.16
C PHE A 371 -13.89 4.26 1.75
#